data_AF-A0A2W7AJM4-F1
#
_entry.id   AF-A0A2W7AJM4-F1
#
_cell.length_a   1.000
_cell.length_b   1.000
_cell.length_c   1.000
_cell.angle_alpha   90.00
_cell.angle_beta   90.00
_cell.angle_gamma   90.00
#
_symmetry.space_group_name_H-M   'P 1'
#
loop_
_entity.id
_entity.type
_entity.pdbx_description
1 polymer ?
#
loop_
_entity_poly.entity_id
_entity_poly.type
_entity_poly.pdbx_seq_one_letter_code
_entity_poly.pdbx_strand_id
1 'polypeptide(L)'
;MIIAKMNVTIVQTSILSVLIATPYLLACKSLNSSTSQVFSSDRVMKITFDLSIISAAGLVGSVHNQRSLSYEFCIPADEKHLAEVRALDPSVQVSRSPGRIGCTKDQYLVIGDTHQTQWRDVLMAIAGLDYVQRIDEFVGE
;
A
#
# COMPACT_ATOMS: atom_id res chain seq x y z
N MET A 1 -20.03 8.44 68.92
CA MET A 1 -18.91 7.97 69.76
C MET A 1 -17.95 7.23 68.86
N ILE A 2 -16.65 7.49 68.72
CA ILE A 2 -15.69 8.44 69.28
C ILE A 2 -14.66 8.73 68.17
N ILE A 3 -14.12 9.94 68.25
CA ILE A 3 -13.10 10.62 67.45
C ILE A 3 -11.79 9.81 67.36
N ALA A 4 -11.10 9.87 66.22
CA ALA A 4 -9.63 9.90 66.21
C ALA A 4 -9.11 10.66 64.98
N LYS A 5 -8.87 11.96 65.18
CA LYS A 5 -7.98 12.77 64.33
C LYS A 5 -6.56 12.26 64.51
N MET A 6 -5.83 12.08 63.41
CA MET A 6 -4.39 11.89 63.46
C MET A 6 -3.72 13.11 62.81
N ASN A 7 -3.24 13.99 63.68
CA ASN A 7 -2.38 15.12 63.34
C ASN A 7 -0.95 14.60 63.16
N VAL A 8 -0.30 14.95 62.04
CA VAL A 8 1.16 14.88 61.93
C VAL A 8 1.69 16.24 61.53
N THR A 9 2.76 16.58 62.23
CA THR A 9 3.28 17.90 62.56
C THR A 9 3.92 18.62 61.38
N ILE A 10 3.66 19.93 61.32
CA ILE A 10 4.30 20.93 60.46
C ILE A 10 5.79 20.99 60.79
N VAL A 11 6.66 20.77 59.80
CA VAL A 11 8.06 21.21 59.86
C VAL A 11 8.20 22.43 58.95
N GLN A 12 8.26 23.58 59.60
CA GLN A 12 8.56 24.88 59.00
C GLN A 12 10.08 24.94 58.73
N THR A 13 10.48 25.02 57.47
CA THR A 13 11.83 25.48 57.09
C THR A 13 11.71 26.57 56.05
N SER A 14 12.18 27.76 56.43
CA SER A 14 12.13 28.98 55.65
C SER A 14 13.38 29.11 54.76
N ILE A 15 13.11 29.27 53.45
CA ILE A 15 13.76 30.16 52.47
C ILE A 15 15.30 30.13 52.37
N LEU A 16 15.83 29.64 51.23
CA LEU A 16 16.79 30.41 50.43
C LEU A 16 16.87 29.83 49.01
N SER A 17 16.57 30.69 48.02
CA SER A 17 17.19 30.84 46.70
C SER A 17 17.94 29.61 46.16
N VAL A 18 17.63 29.09 44.98
CA VAL A 18 18.10 29.68 43.71
C VAL A 18 17.36 29.01 42.54
N LEU A 19 16.72 29.83 41.72
CA LEU A 19 16.27 29.47 40.36
C LEU A 19 17.51 29.35 39.47
N ILE A 20 18.00 28.13 39.24
CA ILE A 20 18.81 27.86 38.05
C ILE A 20 17.96 26.98 37.15
N ALA A 21 17.34 27.62 36.18
CA ALA A 21 16.83 26.98 34.99
C ALA A 21 18.02 26.37 34.22
N THR A 22 18.25 25.07 34.38
CA THR A 22 19.03 24.29 33.41
C THR A 22 18.07 23.75 32.36
N PRO A 23 18.03 24.32 31.14
CA PRO A 23 17.28 23.71 30.06
C PRO A 23 17.97 22.41 29.69
N TYR A 24 17.35 21.29 30.05
CA TYR A 24 17.63 20.00 29.41
C TYR A 24 17.26 20.15 27.93
N LEU A 25 18.23 20.52 27.09
CA LEU A 25 18.11 20.41 25.65
C LEU A 25 18.12 18.91 25.30
N LEU A 26 16.95 18.27 25.43
CA LEU A 26 16.66 17.07 24.67
C LEU A 26 16.61 17.47 23.20
N ALA A 27 17.77 17.38 22.54
CA ALA A 27 17.86 17.35 21.11
C ALA A 27 17.18 16.06 20.63
N CYS A 28 15.88 16.13 20.34
CA CYS A 28 15.22 15.15 19.50
C CYS A 28 15.91 15.18 18.14
N LYS A 29 16.81 14.23 17.88
CA LYS A 29 17.23 13.89 16.53
C LYS A 29 16.00 13.33 15.82
N SER A 30 15.29 14.21 15.13
CA SER A 30 14.29 13.82 14.14
C SER A 30 15.05 13.12 12.99
N LEU A 31 15.06 11.78 13.03
CA LEU A 31 15.38 10.98 11.85
C LEU A 31 14.17 11.07 10.92
N ASN A 32 14.09 12.18 10.19
CA ASN A 32 13.24 12.27 9.01
C ASN A 32 13.83 11.36 7.94
N SER A 33 13.44 10.07 7.99
CA SER A 33 13.55 9.17 6.85
C SER A 33 12.51 9.62 5.82
N SER A 34 12.87 10.62 5.02
CA SER A 34 12.10 11.04 3.86
C SER A 34 12.37 10.10 2.68
N THR A 35 12.08 8.81 2.85
CA THR A 35 11.91 7.87 1.72
C THR A 35 10.43 7.74 1.44
N SER A 36 9.82 8.80 0.94
CA SER A 36 8.42 8.80 0.54
C SER A 36 8.27 9.89 -0.50
N GLN A 37 8.45 9.56 -1.78
CA GLN A 37 7.85 10.25 -2.94
C GLN A 37 8.20 9.57 -4.29
N VAL A 38 9.24 8.73 -4.39
CA VAL A 38 9.65 8.11 -5.67
C VAL A 38 8.80 6.88 -6.06
N PHE A 39 8.51 6.00 -5.08
CA PHE A 39 7.78 4.74 -5.32
C PHE A 39 6.36 4.88 -5.88
N SER A 40 5.68 6.01 -5.69
CA SER A 40 4.33 6.18 -6.25
C SER A 40 4.37 6.41 -7.76
N SER A 41 5.38 7.14 -8.26
CA SER A 41 5.55 7.38 -9.69
C SER A 41 5.95 6.08 -10.40
N ASP A 42 6.95 5.37 -9.85
CA ASP A 42 7.46 4.13 -10.45
C ASP A 42 6.39 3.04 -10.54
N ARG A 43 5.50 2.95 -9.55
CA ARG A 43 4.36 2.02 -9.59
C ARG A 43 3.39 2.36 -10.72
N VAL A 44 3.03 3.64 -10.87
CA VAL A 44 2.15 4.07 -11.97
C VAL A 44 2.83 3.83 -13.33
N MET A 45 4.15 4.00 -13.43
CA MET A 45 4.90 3.80 -14.68
C MET A 45 4.89 2.36 -15.21
N LYS A 46 4.59 1.36 -14.36
CA LYS A 46 4.46 -0.04 -14.80
C LYS A 46 3.12 -0.32 -15.51
N ILE A 47 2.11 0.54 -15.33
CA ILE A 47 0.79 0.39 -15.92
C ILE A 47 0.76 1.14 -17.25
N THR A 48 0.48 0.45 -18.36
CA THR A 48 0.61 1.02 -19.70
C THR A 48 -0.69 1.53 -20.32
N PHE A 49 -1.80 1.43 -19.59
CA PHE A 49 -3.12 1.91 -20.01
C PHE A 49 -3.62 3.04 -19.11
N ASP A 50 -4.55 3.83 -19.63
CA ASP A 50 -5.09 5.00 -18.93
C ASP A 50 -6.02 4.57 -17.79
N LEU A 51 -5.64 4.81 -16.55
CA LEU A 51 -6.48 4.53 -15.38
C LEU A 51 -7.64 5.52 -15.22
N SER A 52 -7.57 6.69 -15.86
CA SER A 52 -8.57 7.76 -15.69
C SER A 52 -9.90 7.46 -16.36
N ILE A 53 -9.91 6.53 -17.33
CA ILE A 53 -11.12 6.10 -18.04
C ILE A 53 -11.93 5.06 -17.26
N ILE A 54 -11.36 4.50 -16.19
CA ILE A 54 -11.99 3.45 -15.38
C ILE A 54 -12.77 4.12 -14.25
N SER A 55 -14.09 3.89 -14.23
CA SER A 55 -14.97 4.42 -13.19
C SER A 55 -14.68 3.80 -11.81
N ALA A 56 -15.25 4.38 -10.74
CA ALA A 56 -15.12 3.84 -9.39
C ALA A 56 -15.67 2.40 -9.25
N ALA A 57 -16.59 1.99 -10.11
CA ALA A 57 -17.11 0.62 -10.16
C ALA A 57 -16.19 -0.35 -10.94
N GLY A 58 -15.08 0.14 -11.48
CA GLY A 58 -14.16 -0.68 -12.28
C GLY A 58 -14.61 -0.89 -13.71
N LEU A 59 -15.45 0.00 -14.23
CA LEU A 59 -16.05 -0.11 -15.56
C LEU A 59 -15.54 0.99 -16.49
N VAL A 60 -15.34 0.62 -17.75
CA VAL A 60 -15.02 1.51 -18.88
C VAL A 60 -16.15 1.48 -19.91
N GLY A 61 -16.21 2.50 -20.77
CA GLY A 61 -17.18 2.60 -21.86
C GLY A 61 -18.30 3.62 -21.62
N SER A 62 -19.27 3.64 -22.53
CA SER A 62 -20.42 4.54 -22.45
C SER A 62 -21.46 4.04 -21.47
N VAL A 63 -22.41 4.90 -21.08
CA VAL A 63 -23.50 4.57 -20.13
C VAL A 63 -24.28 3.30 -20.53
N HIS A 64 -24.40 3.02 -21.82
CA HIS A 64 -25.14 1.87 -22.34
C HIS A 64 -24.27 0.65 -22.70
N ASN A 65 -22.94 0.78 -22.64
CA ASN A 65 -22.01 -0.30 -22.99
C ASN A 65 -20.82 -0.28 -22.03
N GLN A 66 -21.13 -0.48 -20.75
CA GLN A 66 -20.12 -0.60 -19.70
C GLN A 66 -19.57 -2.02 -19.67
N ARG A 67 -18.25 -2.13 -19.58
CA ARG A 67 -17.54 -3.40 -19.37
C ARG A 67 -16.44 -3.19 -18.35
N SER A 68 -16.00 -4.27 -17.73
CA SER A 68 -14.72 -4.25 -17.03
C SER A 68 -13.55 -4.18 -18.01
N LEU A 69 -12.41 -3.73 -17.50
CA LEU A 69 -11.14 -3.78 -18.18
C LEU A 69 -10.35 -4.97 -17.61
N SER A 70 -9.98 -5.90 -18.48
CA SER A 70 -9.06 -6.96 -18.12
C SER A 70 -7.62 -6.50 -18.35
N TYR A 71 -6.69 -6.98 -17.53
CA TYR A 71 -5.28 -6.60 -17.61
C TYR A 71 -4.41 -7.85 -17.46
N GLU A 72 -3.21 -7.81 -18.03
CA GLU A 72 -2.26 -8.91 -17.98
C GLU A 72 -0.87 -8.47 -17.49
N PHE A 73 -0.19 -9.36 -16.77
CA PHE A 73 1.18 -9.17 -16.30
C PHE A 73 1.92 -10.49 -16.12
N CYS A 74 3.25 -10.43 -16.06
CA CYS A 74 4.09 -11.60 -15.82
C CYS A 74 4.58 -11.64 -14.37
N ILE A 75 4.59 -12.84 -13.78
CA ILE A 75 5.27 -13.12 -12.50
C ILE A 75 6.20 -14.33 -12.66
N PRO A 76 7.25 -14.47 -11.82
CA PRO A 76 8.03 -15.70 -11.76
C PRO A 76 7.12 -16.93 -11.56
N ALA A 77 7.41 -18.04 -12.24
CA ALA A 77 6.64 -19.28 -12.15
C ALA A 77 6.92 -20.04 -10.84
N ASP A 78 6.54 -19.42 -9.74
CA ASP A 78 6.78 -19.89 -8.37
C ASP A 78 5.52 -19.66 -7.52
N GLU A 79 5.16 -20.66 -6.71
CA GLU A 79 3.90 -20.67 -5.95
C GLU A 79 3.83 -19.56 -4.91
N LYS A 80 4.97 -19.09 -4.36
CA LYS A 80 4.97 -17.99 -3.39
C LYS A 80 4.52 -16.69 -4.05
N HIS A 81 5.04 -16.39 -5.24
CA HIS A 81 4.66 -15.20 -6.00
C HIS A 81 3.18 -15.24 -6.41
N LEU A 82 2.70 -16.42 -6.82
CA LEU A 82 1.30 -16.61 -7.14
C LEU A 82 0.39 -16.45 -5.90
N ALA A 83 0.78 -16.99 -4.75
CA ALA A 83 0.04 -16.83 -3.51
C ALA A 83 -0.03 -15.35 -3.07
N GLU A 84 1.06 -14.60 -3.22
CA GLU A 84 1.11 -13.16 -2.93
C GLU A 84 0.16 -12.38 -3.86
N VAL A 85 0.17 -12.67 -5.16
CA VAL A 85 -0.77 -12.03 -6.10
C VAL A 85 -2.23 -12.39 -5.76
N ARG A 86 -2.53 -13.66 -5.47
CA ARG A 86 -3.89 -14.09 -5.10
C ARG A 86 -4.38 -13.50 -3.77
N ALA A 87 -3.47 -13.14 -2.88
CA ALA A 87 -3.83 -12.42 -1.65
C ALA A 87 -4.26 -10.96 -1.94
N LEU A 88 -3.72 -10.35 -3.01
CA LEU A 88 -4.13 -9.03 -3.48
C LEU A 88 -5.41 -9.09 -4.33
N ASP A 89 -5.49 -10.08 -5.22
CA ASP A 89 -6.62 -10.30 -6.12
C ASP A 89 -6.93 -11.81 -6.24
N PRO A 90 -7.92 -12.31 -5.48
CA PRO A 90 -8.33 -13.71 -5.54
C PRO A 90 -8.94 -14.15 -6.87
N SER A 91 -9.31 -13.20 -7.75
CA SER A 91 -10.02 -13.48 -8.99
C SER A 91 -9.10 -13.79 -10.18
N VAL A 92 -7.79 -13.58 -10.02
CA VAL A 92 -6.85 -13.70 -11.13
C VAL A 92 -6.81 -15.11 -11.73
N GLN A 93 -6.75 -15.13 -13.05
CA GLN A 93 -6.50 -16.33 -13.85
C GLN A 93 -5.03 -16.44 -14.17
N VAL A 94 -4.54 -17.68 -14.31
CA VAL A 94 -3.12 -17.96 -14.52
C VAL A 94 -2.92 -18.99 -15.60
N SER A 95 -1.92 -18.78 -16.45
CA SER A 95 -1.52 -19.74 -17.48
C SER A 95 0.00 -19.76 -17.71
N ARG A 96 0.45 -20.68 -18.58
CA ARG A 96 1.84 -20.79 -19.05
C ARG A 96 2.04 -20.22 -20.46
N SER A 97 1.04 -19.53 -21.01
CA SER A 97 1.19 -18.90 -22.33
C SER A 97 1.99 -17.60 -22.21
N PRO A 98 2.60 -17.11 -23.31
CA PRO A 98 3.26 -15.82 -23.30
C PRO A 98 2.32 -14.61 -23.15
N GLY A 99 1.04 -14.75 -23.53
CA GLY A 99 0.15 -13.60 -23.69
C GLY A 99 0.65 -12.60 -24.75
N ARG A 100 0.06 -11.40 -24.80
CA ARG A 100 0.58 -10.33 -25.68
C ARG A 100 1.71 -9.56 -24.99
N ILE A 101 1.69 -9.52 -23.65
CA ILE A 101 2.75 -8.94 -22.81
C ILE A 101 4.11 -9.64 -22.98
N GLY A 102 4.13 -10.92 -23.36
CA GLY A 102 5.33 -11.66 -23.72
C GLY A 102 6.02 -12.36 -22.54
N CYS A 103 5.26 -13.01 -21.66
CA CYS A 103 5.83 -13.81 -20.57
C CYS A 103 6.74 -14.93 -21.10
N THR A 104 7.87 -15.13 -20.42
CA THR A 104 8.82 -16.18 -20.76
C THR A 104 8.37 -17.54 -20.23
N LYS A 105 9.05 -18.61 -20.66
CA LYS A 105 8.82 -19.98 -20.17
C LYS A 105 8.98 -20.13 -18.65
N ASP A 106 9.71 -19.23 -18.00
CA ASP A 106 9.98 -19.27 -16.55
C ASP A 106 9.02 -18.37 -15.76
N GLN A 107 7.95 -17.88 -16.41
CA GLN A 107 6.96 -16.98 -15.85
C GLN A 107 5.54 -17.51 -16.02
N TYR A 108 4.67 -17.10 -15.10
CA TYR A 108 3.23 -17.21 -15.27
C TYR A 108 2.69 -15.95 -15.94
N LEU A 109 1.78 -16.13 -16.89
CA LEU A 109 0.86 -15.08 -17.32
C LEU A 109 -0.28 -15.00 -16.32
N VAL A 110 -0.50 -13.82 -15.78
CA VAL A 110 -1.62 -13.53 -14.87
C VAL A 110 -2.56 -12.57 -15.55
N ILE A 111 -3.85 -12.90 -15.53
CA ILE A 111 -4.94 -12.06 -16.05
C ILE A 111 -5.87 -11.70 -14.89
N GLY A 112 -6.00 -10.41 -14.63
CA GLY A 112 -6.97 -9.86 -13.67
C GLY A 112 -8.06 -9.05 -14.38
N ASP A 113 -9.04 -8.60 -13.61
CA ASP A 113 -10.15 -7.81 -14.13
C ASP A 113 -10.56 -6.71 -13.14
N THR A 114 -10.96 -5.55 -13.66
CA THR A 114 -11.27 -4.39 -12.82
C THR A 114 -12.65 -4.45 -12.19
N HIS A 115 -13.49 -5.48 -12.40
CA HIS A 115 -14.87 -5.55 -11.88
C HIS A 115 -14.97 -5.70 -10.35
N GLN A 116 -14.49 -4.70 -9.63
CA GLN A 116 -14.50 -4.58 -8.18
C GLN A 116 -14.28 -3.11 -7.78
N THR A 117 -14.85 -2.69 -6.64
CA THR A 117 -14.77 -1.29 -6.18
C THR A 117 -13.37 -0.84 -5.75
N GLN A 118 -12.48 -1.79 -5.45
CA GLN A 118 -11.10 -1.55 -5.01
C GLN A 118 -10.06 -1.82 -6.11
N TRP A 119 -10.49 -1.83 -7.38
CA TRP A 119 -9.63 -2.17 -8.52
C TRP A 119 -8.34 -1.35 -8.56
N ARG A 120 -8.42 -0.07 -8.18
CA ARG A 120 -7.27 0.84 -8.22
C ARG A 120 -6.23 0.46 -7.18
N ASP A 121 -6.66 0.15 -5.96
CA ASP A 121 -5.75 -0.24 -4.88
C ASP A 121 -5.07 -1.57 -5.19
N VAL A 122 -5.82 -2.51 -5.78
CA VAL A 122 -5.27 -3.79 -6.25
C VAL A 122 -4.22 -3.58 -7.35
N LEU A 123 -4.52 -2.82 -8.41
CA LEU A 123 -3.54 -2.55 -9.46
C LEU A 123 -2.29 -1.84 -8.93
N MET A 124 -2.45 -0.89 -8.02
CA MET A 124 -1.33 -0.18 -7.40
C MET A 124 -0.50 -1.10 -6.48
N ALA A 125 -1.14 -2.03 -5.79
CA ALA A 125 -0.45 -3.04 -4.98
C ALA A 125 0.34 -4.02 -5.86
N ILE A 126 -0.28 -4.54 -6.93
CA ILE A 126 0.36 -5.44 -7.90
C ILE A 126 1.55 -4.74 -8.58
N ALA A 127 1.38 -3.49 -9.04
CA ALA A 127 2.47 -2.71 -9.61
C ALA A 127 3.59 -2.42 -8.59
N GLY A 128 3.28 -2.44 -7.29
CA GLY A 128 4.24 -2.32 -6.21
C GLY A 128 5.13 -3.54 -6.00
N LEU A 129 4.78 -4.69 -6.58
CA LEU A 129 5.59 -5.90 -6.49
C LEU A 129 6.85 -5.74 -7.35
N ASP A 130 8.02 -5.97 -6.76
CA ASP A 130 9.33 -5.77 -7.42
C ASP A 130 9.51 -6.66 -8.66
N TYR A 131 8.89 -7.84 -8.64
CA TYR A 131 8.97 -8.82 -9.72
C TYR A 131 7.95 -8.57 -10.85
N VAL A 132 7.00 -7.64 -10.66
CA VAL A 132 6.10 -7.18 -11.72
C VAL A 132 6.75 -6.01 -12.43
N GLN A 133 7.07 -6.20 -13.72
CA GLN A 133 7.80 -5.20 -14.51
C GLN A 133 6.88 -4.30 -15.33
N ARG A 134 5.72 -4.82 -15.75
CA ARG A 134 4.76 -4.15 -16.61
C ARG A 134 3.38 -4.78 -16.46
N ILE A 135 2.34 -3.98 -16.60
CA ILE A 135 0.94 -4.38 -16.62
C ILE A 135 0.30 -3.74 -17.86
N ASP A 136 -0.19 -4.58 -18.77
CA ASP A 136 -0.80 -4.18 -20.04
C ASP A 136 -2.32 -4.44 -20.02
N GLU A 137 -3.09 -3.69 -20.82
CA GLU A 137 -4.52 -4.03 -21.03
C GLU A 137 -4.61 -5.37 -21.77
N PHE A 138 -5.46 -6.27 -21.27
CA PHE A 138 -5.76 -7.53 -21.93
C PHE A 138 -6.98 -7.34 -22.84
N VAL A 139 -6.78 -7.43 -24.15
CA VAL A 139 -7.81 -7.19 -25.17
C VAL A 139 -8.49 -8.46 -25.71
N GLY A 140 -8.40 -9.58 -24.98
CA GLY A 140 -8.80 -10.92 -25.48
C GLY A 140 -7.71 -11.53 -26.36
N GLU A 141 -7.89 -12.75 -26.88
CA GLU A 141 -7.09 -13.35 -27.97
C GLU A 141 -7.79 -13.16 -29.32
#